data_AF-A0A1R3HGH9-F1
#
_entry.id   AF-A0A1R3HGH9-F1
#
_cell.length_a   1.000
_cell.length_b   1.000
_cell.length_c   1.000
_cell.angle_alpha   90.00
_cell.angle_beta   90.00
_cell.angle_gamma   90.00
#
_symmetry.space_group_name_H-M   'P 1'
#
loop_
_entity.id
_entity.type
_entity.pdbx_description
1 polymer ?
#
loop_
_entity_poly.entity_id
_entity_poly.type
_entity_poly.pdbx_seq_one_letter_code
_entity_poly.pdbx_strand_id
1 'polypeptide(L)'
;ECGRVCLDFPNFNFNVSHHGDYVAIASEPLCLVGLDIVSHKIPEKETVLEFIQNLRSCFSSSEWDQIVTAGSNDEILTEFYRFWCLKEAFVKAIGSGLAIACGLHKVEFHHTSCTNIFVKVDGVKDANWRFWLSELGKRHLVSVAKGHPRSATENYKRTLKQIQVSQEEYNESLLLPNARFVFRTVEELVSVIHKAKTS
;
A
#
# COMPACT_ATOMS: atom_id res chain seq x y z
N GLU A 1 -35.35 7.63 -22.30
CA GLU A 1 -34.67 6.46 -21.69
C GLU A 1 -33.18 6.61 -21.91
N CYS A 2 -32.47 7.20 -20.95
CA CYS A 2 -31.00 7.22 -20.95
C CYS A 2 -30.57 6.01 -20.14
N GLY A 3 -29.99 5.00 -20.80
CA GLY A 3 -29.47 3.81 -20.16
C GLY A 3 -28.45 4.20 -19.10
N ARG A 4 -28.89 4.19 -17.84
CA ARG A 4 -28.05 4.39 -16.68
C ARG A 4 -27.17 3.15 -16.61
N VAL A 5 -25.99 3.20 -17.24
CA VAL A 5 -24.90 2.29 -16.87
C VAL A 5 -24.60 2.63 -15.42
N CYS A 6 -25.30 1.96 -14.51
CA CYS A 6 -24.90 1.92 -13.12
C CYS A 6 -23.55 1.21 -13.18
N LEU A 7 -22.45 1.97 -13.14
CA LEU A 7 -21.14 1.42 -12.86
C LEU A 7 -21.24 0.93 -11.42
N ASP A 8 -21.81 -0.27 -11.27
CA ASP A 8 -21.81 -0.95 -10.00
C ASP A 8 -20.34 -1.18 -9.67
N PHE A 9 -19.89 -0.57 -8.59
CA PHE A 9 -18.58 -0.81 -8.00
C PHE A 9 -18.80 -1.84 -6.88
N PRO A 10 -18.92 -3.13 -7.21
CA PRO A 10 -19.43 -4.15 -6.28
C PRO A 10 -18.57 -4.27 -5.02
N ASN A 11 -17.28 -3.95 -5.15
CA ASN A 11 -16.33 -3.99 -4.06
C ASN A 11 -15.64 -2.63 -3.90
N PHE A 12 -16.34 -1.51 -4.15
CA PHE A 12 -15.74 -0.20 -3.92
C PHE A 12 -15.14 -0.13 -2.53
N ASN A 13 -13.84 0.13 -2.47
CA ASN A 13 -13.12 0.32 -1.23
C ASN A 13 -12.03 1.37 -1.40
N PHE A 14 -11.61 1.94 -0.30
CA PHE A 14 -10.57 2.95 -0.27
C PHE A 14 -9.68 2.78 0.96
N ASN A 15 -8.46 3.28 0.85
CA ASN A 15 -7.50 3.30 1.94
C ASN A 15 -6.84 4.68 2.04
N VAL A 16 -6.54 5.09 3.27
CA VAL A 16 -5.97 6.40 3.59
C VAL A 16 -4.73 6.18 4.45
N SER A 17 -3.67 6.93 4.15
CA SER A 17 -2.50 7.03 5.03
C SER A 17 -2.00 8.47 5.08
N HIS A 18 -1.36 8.86 6.17
CA HIS A 18 -0.77 10.18 6.33
C HIS A 18 0.54 10.09 7.08
N HIS A 19 1.54 10.84 6.64
CA HIS A 19 2.79 11.00 7.38
C HIS A 19 3.57 12.21 6.86
N GLY A 20 4.16 12.99 7.78
CA GLY A 20 4.78 14.27 7.46
C GLY A 20 3.77 15.23 6.83
N ASP A 21 4.10 15.78 5.67
CA ASP A 21 3.33 16.85 5.03
C ASP A 21 2.17 16.37 4.12
N TYR A 22 1.98 15.05 3.99
CA TYR A 22 1.01 14.49 3.04
C TYR A 22 -0.04 13.61 3.71
N VAL A 23 -1.27 13.74 3.20
CA VAL A 23 -2.35 12.75 3.33
C VAL A 23 -2.56 12.14 1.94
N ALA A 24 -2.53 10.82 1.85
CA ALA A 24 -2.72 10.09 0.61
C ALA A 24 -3.99 9.23 0.69
N ILE A 25 -4.72 9.12 -0.42
CA ILE A 25 -5.92 8.31 -0.55
C ILE A 25 -5.83 7.50 -1.85
N ALA A 26 -6.22 6.23 -1.79
CA ALA A 26 -6.36 5.35 -2.95
C ALA A 26 -7.69 4.60 -2.88
N SER A 27 -8.31 4.33 -4.02
CA SER A 27 -9.60 3.63 -4.10
C SER A 27 -9.62 2.64 -5.26
N GLU A 28 -10.32 1.53 -5.10
CA GLU A 28 -10.52 0.52 -6.13
C GLU A 28 -11.99 0.11 -6.22
N PRO A 29 -12.51 -0.13 -7.44
CA PRO A 29 -13.91 -0.55 -7.64
C PRO A 29 -14.13 -2.04 -7.39
N LEU A 30 -13.11 -2.86 -7.59
CA LEU A 30 -13.19 -4.32 -7.60
C LEU A 30 -12.12 -4.99 -6.74
N CYS A 31 -10.84 -4.65 -6.96
CA CYS A 31 -9.72 -5.17 -6.19
C CYS A 31 -9.71 -4.60 -4.76
N LEU A 32 -9.03 -5.29 -3.83
CA LEU A 32 -8.65 -4.68 -2.56
C LEU A 32 -7.60 -3.60 -2.82
N VAL A 33 -7.67 -2.48 -2.12
CA VAL A 33 -6.61 -1.47 -2.11
C VAL A 33 -6.10 -1.21 -0.70
N GLY A 34 -4.77 -1.12 -0.59
CA GLY A 34 -4.08 -0.60 0.58
C GLY A 34 -3.05 0.43 0.18
N LEU A 35 -2.85 1.42 1.03
CA LEU A 35 -2.00 2.56 0.77
C LEU A 35 -1.20 2.87 2.04
N ASP A 36 0.10 3.06 1.87
CA ASP A 36 0.91 3.63 2.93
C ASP A 36 1.78 4.78 2.42
N ILE A 37 2.01 5.78 3.29
CA ILE A 37 2.91 6.89 3.02
C ILE A 37 3.80 7.10 4.24
N VAL A 38 5.10 7.22 4.01
CA VAL A 38 6.09 7.36 5.09
C VAL A 38 7.11 8.44 4.76
N SER A 39 7.44 9.27 5.74
CA SER A 39 8.50 10.28 5.68
C SER A 39 9.77 9.74 6.33
N HIS A 40 10.92 9.89 5.67
CA HIS A 40 12.20 9.39 6.18
C HIS A 40 12.73 10.26 7.32
N LYS A 41 12.18 10.06 8.53
CA LYS A 41 12.65 10.72 9.74
C LYS A 41 13.10 9.65 10.73
N ILE A 42 14.26 9.87 11.35
CA ILE A 42 14.73 9.06 12.48
C ILE A 42 14.28 9.78 13.75
N PRO A 43 13.90 9.07 14.83
CA PRO A 43 13.75 9.68 16.15
C PRO A 43 15.02 10.45 16.56
N GLU A 44 14.87 11.65 17.13
CA GLU A 44 15.99 12.57 17.41
C GLU A 44 17.08 12.02 18.37
N LYS A 45 16.82 10.89 19.03
CA LYS A 45 17.69 10.32 20.08
C LYS A 45 18.24 8.93 19.75
N GLU A 46 18.09 8.46 18.51
CA GLU A 46 18.49 7.11 18.10
C GLU A 46 19.39 7.16 16.86
N THR A 47 20.33 6.23 16.77
CA THR A 47 21.02 5.94 15.50
C THR A 47 20.10 5.18 14.55
N VAL A 48 20.39 5.21 13.24
CA VAL A 48 19.63 4.44 12.24
C VAL A 48 19.55 2.97 12.62
N LEU A 49 20.69 2.37 13.01
CA LEU A 49 20.77 0.96 13.35
C LEU A 49 19.94 0.61 14.58
N GLU A 50 20.02 1.40 15.65
CA GLU A 50 19.20 1.20 16.85
C GLU A 50 17.71 1.26 16.53
N PHE A 51 17.30 2.25 15.74
CA PHE A 51 15.90 2.42 15.33
C PHE A 51 15.39 1.21 14.53
N ILE A 52 16.09 0.80 13.48
CA ILE A 52 15.62 -0.31 12.64
C ILE A 52 15.68 -1.65 13.38
N GLN A 53 16.62 -1.82 14.32
CA GLN A 53 16.80 -3.07 15.06
C GLN A 53 15.55 -3.40 15.90
N ASN A 54 14.88 -2.38 16.45
CA ASN A 54 13.63 -2.53 17.20
C ASN A 54 12.51 -3.16 16.36
N LEU A 55 12.59 -3.04 15.03
CA LEU A 55 11.58 -3.51 14.08
C LEU A 55 12.03 -4.73 13.29
N ARG A 56 13.18 -5.34 13.64
CA ARG A 56 13.72 -6.52 12.96
C ARG A 56 12.69 -7.64 12.80
N SER A 57 11.87 -7.90 13.82
CA SER A 57 10.90 -9.00 13.83
C SER A 57 9.80 -8.87 12.75
N CYS A 58 9.62 -7.69 12.18
CA CYS A 58 8.68 -7.43 11.09
C CYS A 58 9.22 -7.87 9.71
N PHE A 59 10.51 -8.15 9.59
CA PHE A 59 11.16 -8.46 8.31
C PHE A 59 11.56 -9.94 8.23
N SER A 60 11.62 -10.48 7.02
CA SER A 60 12.28 -11.76 6.77
C SER A 60 13.80 -11.61 6.87
N SER A 61 14.54 -12.71 6.93
CA SER A 61 16.01 -12.64 6.89
C SER A 61 16.51 -12.06 5.57
N SER A 62 15.88 -12.41 4.44
CA SER A 62 16.29 -11.89 3.13
C SER A 62 16.04 -10.38 2.99
N GLU A 63 14.93 -9.87 3.52
CA GLU A 63 14.64 -8.42 3.54
C GLU A 63 15.62 -7.70 4.46
N TRP A 64 15.84 -8.25 5.66
CA TRP A 64 16.74 -7.65 6.63
C TRP A 64 18.18 -7.54 6.12
N ASP A 65 18.67 -8.59 5.49
CA ASP A 65 20.01 -8.61 4.91
C ASP A 65 20.15 -7.51 3.83
N GLN A 66 19.12 -7.31 2.99
CA GLN A 66 19.10 -6.21 2.02
C GLN A 66 19.12 -4.83 2.69
N ILE A 67 18.34 -4.64 3.77
CA ILE A 67 18.30 -3.39 4.53
C ILE A 67 19.68 -3.05 5.10
N VAL A 68 20.31 -3.98 5.82
CA VAL A 68 21.57 -3.69 6.54
C VAL A 68 22.80 -3.65 5.62
N THR A 69 22.70 -4.20 4.41
CA THR A 69 23.78 -4.17 3.41
C THR A 69 23.61 -3.07 2.36
N ALA A 70 22.58 -2.22 2.48
CA ALA A 70 22.29 -1.15 1.52
C ALA A 70 23.40 -0.09 1.38
N GLY A 71 24.30 0.02 2.38
CA GLY A 71 25.48 0.89 2.31
C GLY A 71 25.52 1.90 3.45
N SER A 72 25.38 3.19 3.12
CA SER A 72 25.36 4.29 4.08
C SER A 72 24.12 4.25 4.98
N ASN A 73 24.16 4.97 6.10
CA ASN A 73 23.01 5.09 7.02
C ASN A 73 21.74 5.61 6.32
N ASP A 74 21.88 6.49 5.32
CA ASP A 74 20.74 7.03 4.56
C ASP A 74 20.14 5.99 3.61
N GLU A 75 21.00 5.18 2.96
CA GLU A 75 20.58 4.07 2.10
C GLU A 75 19.91 2.95 2.92
N ILE A 76 20.47 2.60 4.08
CA ILE A 76 19.87 1.65 5.03
C ILE A 76 18.47 2.12 5.45
N LEU A 77 18.35 3.40 5.83
CA LEU A 77 17.07 3.96 6.26
C LEU A 77 16.05 4.01 5.11
N THR A 78 16.51 4.36 3.91
CA THR A 78 15.67 4.38 2.71
C THR A 78 15.15 2.98 2.41
N GLU A 79 16.03 1.99 2.39
CA GLU A 79 15.66 0.61 2.10
C GLU A 79 14.71 0.02 3.16
N PHE A 80 14.97 0.31 4.44
CA PHE A 80 14.06 0.00 5.54
C PHE A 80 12.65 0.55 5.27
N TYR A 81 12.54 1.84 4.94
CA TYR A 81 11.25 2.48 4.69
C TYR A 81 10.54 1.96 3.44
N ARG A 82 11.29 1.52 2.41
CA ARG A 82 10.70 0.84 1.23
C ARG A 82 9.99 -0.44 1.62
N PHE A 83 10.66 -1.33 2.35
CA PHE A 83 10.04 -2.57 2.82
C PHE A 83 8.90 -2.33 3.80
N TRP A 84 9.07 -1.38 4.73
CA TRP A 84 8.02 -1.00 5.67
C TRP A 84 6.75 -0.53 4.97
N CYS A 85 6.89 0.41 4.03
CA CYS A 85 5.77 0.98 3.27
C CYS A 85 5.04 -0.10 2.43
N LEU A 86 5.77 -1.06 1.85
CA LEU A 86 5.20 -2.20 1.13
C LEU A 86 4.37 -3.11 2.06
N LYS A 87 4.93 -3.47 3.22
CA LYS A 87 4.26 -4.32 4.22
C LYS A 87 3.02 -3.67 4.79
N GLU A 88 3.09 -2.39 5.15
CA GLU A 88 1.94 -1.65 5.67
C GLU A 88 0.83 -1.53 4.63
N ALA A 89 1.15 -1.21 3.38
CA ALA A 89 0.16 -1.16 2.30
C ALA A 89 -0.54 -2.53 2.12
N PHE A 90 0.20 -3.64 2.18
CA PHE A 90 -0.36 -5.00 2.10
C PHE A 90 -1.29 -5.32 3.27
N VAL A 91 -0.86 -5.06 4.50
CA VAL A 91 -1.65 -5.28 5.72
C VAL A 91 -2.94 -4.46 5.70
N LYS A 92 -2.85 -3.20 5.27
CA LYS A 92 -3.99 -2.30 5.10
C LYS A 92 -4.96 -2.80 4.04
N ALA A 93 -4.46 -3.33 2.92
CA ALA A 93 -5.31 -3.90 1.86
C ALA A 93 -6.08 -5.15 2.33
N ILE A 94 -5.47 -6.01 3.15
CA ILE A 94 -6.14 -7.21 3.69
C ILE A 94 -7.15 -6.86 4.80
N GLY A 95 -6.95 -5.74 5.49
CA GLY A 95 -7.82 -5.30 6.58
C GLY A 95 -7.62 -6.11 7.86
N SER A 96 -6.39 -6.58 8.12
CA SER A 96 -6.05 -7.31 9.35
C SER A 96 -5.60 -6.41 10.50
N GLY A 97 -5.25 -5.15 10.22
CA GLY A 97 -4.67 -4.24 11.20
C GLY A 97 -3.43 -4.82 11.89
N LEU A 98 -3.25 -4.47 13.17
CA LEU A 98 -2.13 -4.92 14.01
C LEU A 98 -2.05 -6.45 14.22
N ALA A 99 -3.09 -7.22 13.86
CA ALA A 99 -3.10 -8.66 14.06
C ALA A 99 -2.06 -9.41 13.21
N ILE A 100 -1.55 -8.80 12.12
CA ILE A 100 -0.45 -9.34 11.31
C ILE A 100 0.94 -8.87 11.79
N ALA A 101 1.04 -7.91 12.72
CA ALA A 101 2.35 -7.48 13.24
C ALA A 101 3.18 -8.67 13.80
N CYS A 102 2.51 -9.71 14.33
CA CYS A 102 3.12 -10.95 14.81
C CYS A 102 3.52 -11.95 13.70
N GLY A 103 3.16 -11.71 12.44
CA GLY A 103 3.37 -12.61 11.30
C GLY A 103 3.99 -11.95 10.06
N LEU A 104 4.37 -10.67 10.12
CA LEU A 104 4.94 -9.94 8.98
C LEU A 104 6.22 -10.58 8.41
N HIS A 105 6.98 -11.31 9.22
CA HIS A 105 8.14 -12.08 8.76
C HIS A 105 7.79 -13.17 7.73
N LYS A 106 6.53 -13.61 7.67
CA LYS A 106 6.02 -14.60 6.70
C LYS A 106 5.64 -13.96 5.35
N VAL A 107 5.51 -12.64 5.32
CA VAL A 107 5.20 -11.84 4.14
C VAL A 107 6.49 -11.22 3.66
N GLU A 108 7.18 -11.91 2.74
CA GLU A 108 8.49 -11.51 2.23
C GLU A 108 8.33 -10.78 0.90
N PHE A 109 8.76 -9.53 0.86
CA PHE A 109 8.84 -8.74 -0.36
C PHE A 109 10.18 -8.92 -1.04
N HIS A 110 10.12 -8.91 -2.37
CA HIS A 110 11.30 -8.78 -3.20
C HIS A 110 11.04 -7.65 -4.19
N HIS A 111 12.04 -6.79 -4.34
CA HIS A 111 12.00 -5.73 -5.32
C HIS A 111 13.36 -5.58 -5.99
N THR A 112 13.38 -5.38 -7.31
CA THR A 112 14.59 -5.00 -8.05
C THR A 112 14.53 -3.57 -8.57
N SER A 113 13.35 -2.94 -8.49
CA SER A 113 13.07 -1.55 -8.84
C SER A 113 11.76 -1.12 -8.17
N CYS A 114 11.41 0.16 -8.28
CA CYS A 114 10.12 0.70 -7.79
C CYS A 114 8.87 0.12 -8.50
N THR A 115 9.06 -0.65 -9.59
CA THR A 115 7.97 -1.20 -10.41
C THR A 115 7.98 -2.73 -10.51
N ASN A 116 9.13 -3.38 -10.25
CA ASN A 116 9.23 -4.83 -10.21
C ASN A 116 9.26 -5.32 -8.78
N ILE A 117 8.07 -5.46 -8.21
CA ILE A 117 7.85 -5.81 -6.81
C ILE A 117 6.92 -7.02 -6.76
N PHE A 118 7.30 -8.04 -6.00
CA PHE A 118 6.43 -9.17 -5.71
C PHE A 118 6.52 -9.58 -4.24
N VAL A 119 5.48 -10.29 -3.79
CA VAL A 119 5.40 -10.80 -2.43
C VAL A 119 5.40 -12.32 -2.45
N LYS A 120 6.03 -12.91 -1.44
CA LYS A 120 5.87 -14.30 -1.05
C LYS A 120 5.16 -14.36 0.28
N VAL A 121 4.14 -15.20 0.38
CA VAL A 121 3.46 -15.49 1.65
C VAL A 121 3.76 -16.95 1.97
N ASP A 122 4.32 -17.19 3.16
CA ASP A 122 4.80 -18.52 3.59
C ASP A 122 5.74 -19.17 2.55
N GLY A 123 6.62 -18.36 1.95
CA GLY A 123 7.62 -18.79 0.97
C GLY A 123 7.09 -18.97 -0.46
N VAL A 124 5.78 -18.89 -0.68
CA VAL A 124 5.16 -19.05 -2.01
C VAL A 124 4.86 -17.69 -2.63
N LYS A 125 5.32 -17.46 -3.86
CA LYS A 125 5.04 -16.23 -4.60
C LYS A 125 3.53 -16.08 -4.83
N ASP A 126 2.95 -14.98 -4.36
CA ASP A 126 1.53 -14.70 -4.56
C ASP A 126 1.32 -13.79 -5.77
N ALA A 127 0.92 -14.40 -6.89
CA ALA A 127 0.66 -13.69 -8.14
C ALA A 127 -0.63 -12.85 -8.10
N ASN A 128 -1.43 -12.97 -7.04
CA ASN A 128 -2.65 -12.19 -6.85
C ASN A 128 -2.40 -10.80 -6.30
N TRP A 129 -1.15 -10.37 -6.14
CA TRP A 129 -0.84 -9.04 -5.67
C TRP A 129 -0.04 -8.24 -6.68
N ARG A 130 -0.30 -6.95 -6.73
CA ARG A 130 0.56 -5.96 -7.40
C ARG A 130 0.84 -4.82 -6.45
N PHE A 131 2.04 -4.28 -6.59
CA PHE A 131 2.54 -3.22 -5.75
C PHE A 131 3.15 -2.14 -6.61
N TRP A 132 3.00 -0.90 -6.17
CA TRP A 132 3.65 0.26 -6.76
C TRP A 132 4.30 1.04 -5.64
N LEU A 133 5.57 1.35 -5.81
CA LEU A 133 6.32 2.17 -4.89
C LEU A 133 6.75 3.43 -5.63
N SER A 134 6.62 4.59 -4.99
CA SER A 134 7.02 5.86 -5.59
C SER A 134 7.52 6.81 -4.53
N GLU A 135 8.48 7.65 -4.91
CA GLU A 135 8.95 8.75 -4.07
C GLU A 135 8.14 10.01 -4.39
N LEU A 136 7.65 10.68 -3.35
CA LEU A 136 6.95 11.96 -3.44
C LEU A 136 7.79 13.04 -2.76
N GLY A 137 8.08 14.13 -3.47
CA GLY A 137 8.71 15.31 -2.90
C GLY A 137 10.06 15.04 -2.20
N LYS A 138 10.27 15.70 -1.05
CA LYS A 138 11.53 15.65 -0.29
C LYS A 138 11.47 14.57 0.79
N ARG A 139 11.60 13.30 0.37
CA ARG A 139 11.73 12.12 1.25
C ARG A 139 10.42 11.52 1.77
N HIS A 140 9.36 11.51 0.97
CA HIS A 140 8.21 10.65 1.24
C HIS A 140 8.21 9.46 0.30
N LEU A 141 7.97 8.27 0.84
CA LEU A 141 7.68 7.06 0.05
C LEU A 141 6.20 6.77 0.16
N VAL A 142 5.59 6.43 -0.98
CA VAL A 142 4.22 5.97 -1.04
C VAL A 142 4.16 4.60 -1.69
N SER A 143 3.42 3.69 -1.08
CA SER A 143 3.19 2.33 -1.56
C SER A 143 1.70 2.11 -1.75
N VAL A 144 1.33 1.54 -2.90
CA VAL A 144 -0.03 1.07 -3.18
C VAL A 144 0.02 -0.44 -3.37
N ALA A 145 -0.83 -1.16 -2.64
CA ALA A 145 -1.05 -2.59 -2.82
C ALA A 145 -2.44 -2.82 -3.43
N LYS A 146 -2.49 -3.61 -4.52
CA LYS A 146 -3.75 -4.16 -5.04
C LYS A 146 -3.75 -5.67 -4.92
N GLY A 147 -4.85 -6.20 -4.40
CA GLY A 147 -5.00 -7.63 -4.14
C GLY A 147 -6.37 -8.16 -4.53
N HIS A 148 -6.45 -9.49 -4.67
CA HIS A 148 -7.71 -10.16 -4.97
C HIS A 148 -8.64 -10.12 -3.73
N PRO A 149 -9.96 -9.85 -3.89
CA PRO A 149 -10.95 -9.81 -2.79
C PRO A 149 -10.91 -10.98 -1.82
N ARG A 150 -10.66 -12.20 -2.33
CA ARG A 150 -10.45 -13.43 -1.54
C ARG A 150 -9.38 -13.35 -0.45
N SER A 151 -8.41 -12.45 -0.57
CA SER A 151 -7.31 -12.32 0.38
C SER A 151 -7.66 -11.46 1.60
N ALA A 152 -8.81 -10.79 1.60
CA ALA A 152 -9.28 -9.99 2.73
C ALA A 152 -9.56 -10.84 3.98
N THR A 153 -9.53 -10.23 5.17
CA THR A 153 -9.99 -10.89 6.40
C THR A 153 -11.47 -11.25 6.31
N GLU A 154 -11.92 -12.24 7.09
CA GLU A 154 -13.32 -12.69 7.07
C GLU A 154 -14.33 -11.58 7.37
N ASN A 155 -13.99 -10.65 8.28
CA ASN A 155 -14.85 -9.51 8.56
C ASN A 155 -14.90 -8.53 7.38
N TYR A 156 -13.77 -8.31 6.71
CA TYR A 156 -13.72 -7.43 5.55
C TYR A 156 -14.43 -8.04 4.34
N LYS A 157 -14.30 -9.36 4.10
CA LYS A 157 -15.03 -10.07 3.04
C LYS A 157 -16.54 -9.87 3.10
N ARG A 158 -17.13 -9.76 4.31
CA ARG A 158 -18.57 -9.53 4.48
C ARG A 158 -19.05 -8.18 3.94
N THR A 159 -18.17 -7.22 3.71
CA THR A 159 -18.52 -5.93 3.12
C THR A 159 -18.39 -5.92 1.59
N LEU A 160 -17.83 -6.98 0.99
CA LEU A 160 -17.61 -7.12 -0.44
C LEU A 160 -18.77 -7.87 -1.09
N LYS A 161 -19.31 -7.36 -2.20
CA LYS A 161 -20.42 -8.01 -2.91
C LYS A 161 -19.96 -9.15 -3.82
N GLN A 162 -18.73 -9.08 -4.34
CA GLN A 162 -18.19 -10.03 -5.32
C GLN A 162 -16.82 -10.56 -4.89
N ILE A 163 -16.80 -11.70 -4.19
CA ILE A 163 -15.57 -12.31 -3.69
C ILE A 163 -14.91 -13.21 -4.75
N GLN A 164 -15.73 -13.89 -5.55
CA GLN A 164 -15.26 -14.70 -6.68
C GLN A 164 -15.36 -13.88 -7.96
N VAL A 165 -14.22 -13.32 -8.36
CA VAL A 165 -14.05 -12.57 -9.61
C VAL A 165 -13.42 -13.52 -10.62
N SER A 166 -13.83 -13.46 -11.89
CA SER A 166 -13.14 -14.25 -12.93
C SER A 166 -11.68 -13.82 -13.04
N GLN A 167 -10.79 -14.73 -13.43
CA GLN A 167 -9.37 -14.39 -13.56
C GLN A 167 -9.14 -13.28 -14.61
N GLU A 168 -9.98 -13.23 -15.64
CA GLU A 168 -9.95 -12.23 -16.71
C GLU A 168 -10.34 -10.85 -16.19
N GLU A 169 -11.51 -10.72 -15.57
CA GLU A 169 -12.00 -9.47 -14.95
C GLU A 169 -11.03 -8.96 -13.87
N TYR A 170 -10.46 -9.88 -13.08
CA TYR A 170 -9.44 -9.55 -12.10
C TYR A 170 -8.17 -9.03 -12.75
N ASN A 171 -7.67 -9.69 -13.80
CA ASN A 171 -6.46 -9.27 -14.50
C ASN A 171 -6.65 -7.88 -15.15
N GLU A 172 -7.81 -7.61 -15.73
CA GLU A 172 -8.15 -6.29 -16.28
C GLU A 172 -8.14 -5.21 -15.19
N SER A 173 -8.80 -5.45 -14.06
CA SER A 173 -8.82 -4.51 -12.93
C SER A 173 -7.42 -4.30 -12.32
N LEU A 174 -6.61 -5.35 -12.27
CA LEU A 174 -5.26 -5.33 -11.72
C LEU A 174 -4.28 -4.54 -12.63
N LEU A 175 -4.53 -4.56 -13.94
CA LEU A 175 -3.74 -3.87 -14.96
C LEU A 175 -4.26 -2.45 -15.27
N LEU A 176 -5.38 -2.03 -14.68
CA LEU A 176 -5.84 -0.64 -14.81
C LEU A 176 -4.67 0.29 -14.46
N PRO A 177 -4.33 1.23 -15.36
CA PRO A 177 -3.18 2.10 -15.16
C PRO A 177 -3.41 2.86 -13.86
N ASN A 178 -2.54 2.63 -12.88
CA ASN A 178 -2.50 3.49 -11.71
C ASN A 178 -2.13 4.87 -12.20
N ALA A 179 -3.11 5.77 -12.20
CA ALA A 179 -2.86 7.17 -12.41
C ALA A 179 -1.75 7.60 -11.45
N ARG A 180 -0.78 8.37 -11.96
CA ARG A 180 0.15 9.10 -11.12
C ARG A 180 -0.64 9.85 -10.04
N PHE A 181 -0.09 9.94 -8.83
CA PHE A 181 -0.72 10.67 -7.74
C PHE A 181 -1.10 12.08 -8.19
N VAL A 182 -2.37 12.43 -7.97
CA VAL A 182 -2.88 13.77 -8.22
C VAL A 182 -2.74 14.56 -6.94
N PHE A 183 -1.87 15.57 -6.95
CA PHE A 183 -1.69 16.44 -5.80
C PHE A 183 -2.82 17.46 -5.72
N ARG A 184 -3.36 17.63 -4.51
CA ARG A 184 -4.34 18.65 -4.17
C ARG A 184 -3.97 19.30 -2.85
N THR A 185 -4.13 20.61 -2.78
CA THR A 185 -4.06 21.35 -1.52
C THR A 185 -5.38 21.22 -0.76
N VAL A 186 -5.37 21.54 0.54
CA VAL A 186 -6.59 21.51 1.36
C VAL A 186 -7.59 22.55 0.84
N GLU A 187 -7.10 23.71 0.42
CA GLU A 187 -7.88 24.82 -0.12
C GLU A 187 -8.62 24.43 -1.42
N GLU A 188 -7.95 23.70 -2.30
CA GLU A 188 -8.55 23.15 -3.52
C GLU A 188 -9.69 22.17 -3.20
N LEU A 189 -9.48 21.28 -2.23
CA LEU A 189 -10.51 20.31 -1.81
C LEU A 189 -11.73 21.00 -1.20
N VAL A 190 -11.52 21.99 -0.33
CA VAL A 190 -12.61 22.77 0.27
C VAL A 190 -13.40 23.54 -0.79
N SER A 191 -12.71 24.09 -1.79
CA SER A 191 -13.35 24.82 -2.90
C SER A 191 -14.28 23.93 -3.74
N VAL A 192 -13.89 22.67 -3.97
CA VAL A 192 -14.73 21.68 -4.68
C VAL A 192 -16.00 21.37 -3.88
N ILE A 193 -15.88 21.19 -2.56
CA ILE A 193 -17.03 20.89 -1.69
C ILE A 193 -18.05 22.04 -1.72
N HIS A 194 -17.59 23.30 -1.70
CA HIS A 194 -18.49 24.45 -1.77
C HIS A 194 -19.21 24.55 -3.11
N LYS A 195 -18.52 24.26 -4.22
CA LYS A 195 -19.14 24.20 -5.56
C LYS A 195 -20.18 23.08 -5.64
N ALA A 196 -19.89 21.90 -5.13
CA ALA A 196 -20.82 20.77 -5.13
C ALA A 196 -22.06 20.98 -4.25
N LYS A 197 -21.99 21.84 -3.23
CA LYS A 197 -23.14 22.21 -2.37
C LYS A 197 -24.01 23.33 -2.96
N THR A 198 -23.50 24.05 -3.93
CA THR A 198 -24.19 25.19 -4.59
C THR A 198 -24.74 24.84 -5.96
N SER A 199 -24.43 23.64 -6.47
CA SER A 199 -24.98 22.99 -7.66
C SER A 199 -26.09 22.00 -7.30
#